data_AF-A0A938TXJ6-F1
#
_entry.id   AF-A0A938TXJ6-F1
#
_cell.length_a   1.000
_cell.length_b   1.000
_cell.length_c   1.000
_cell.angle_alpha   90.00
_cell.angle_beta   90.00
_cell.angle_gamma   90.00
#
_symmetry.space_group_name_H-M   'P 1'
#
loop_
_entity.id
_entity.type
_entity.pdbx_description
1 polymer ?
#
loop_
_entity_poly.entity_id
_entity_poly.type
_entity_poly.pdbx_seq_one_letter_code
_entity_poly.pdbx_strand_id
1 'polypeptide(L)'
;MKIHEAAYKILDEFGKPLASREIVRIALDRGMVFSVAKDPVFSMATTIEKTIRDEIYNKPRLIFIKGHKGRLIGLPGWESKSAHSINDNRATNYVELRAKIPAGLFEKIQLASQAKLANSFDEMLIFLLEKGLLAVAPEIKRGLLQRLEQFDKP
;
A
#
# COMPACT_ATOMS: atom_id res chain seq x y z
N MET A 1 9.87 -22.66 -17.41
CA MET A 1 8.71 -22.09 -16.68
C MET A 1 8.03 -21.06 -17.58
N LYS A 2 6.69 -21.01 -17.60
CA LYS A 2 5.96 -19.99 -18.38
C LYS A 2 5.86 -18.68 -17.60
N ILE A 3 5.60 -17.57 -18.29
CA ILE A 3 5.51 -16.25 -17.66
C ILE A 3 4.40 -16.17 -16.59
N HIS A 4 3.29 -16.90 -16.75
CA HIS A 4 2.19 -16.95 -15.78
C HIS A 4 2.57 -17.66 -14.48
N GLU A 5 3.31 -18.76 -14.59
CA GLU A 5 3.83 -19.50 -13.44
C GLU A 5 4.86 -18.66 -12.69
N ALA A 6 5.73 -17.96 -13.43
CA ALA A 6 6.68 -17.02 -12.87
C ALA A 6 5.97 -15.87 -12.12
N ALA A 7 4.94 -15.29 -12.76
CA ALA A 7 4.16 -14.20 -12.19
C ALA A 7 3.47 -14.62 -10.89
N TYR A 8 2.88 -15.82 -10.85
CA TYR A 8 2.26 -16.34 -9.64
C TYR A 8 3.28 -16.50 -8.50
N LYS A 9 4.44 -17.11 -8.76
CA LYS A 9 5.50 -17.26 -7.73
C LYS A 9 6.00 -15.91 -7.22
N ILE A 10 6.23 -14.96 -8.13
CA ILE A 10 6.66 -13.61 -7.75
C ILE A 10 5.60 -12.93 -6.88
N LEU A 11 4.32 -13.03 -7.23
CA LEU A 11 3.25 -12.42 -6.45
C LEU A 11 3.08 -13.10 -5.08
N ASP A 12 3.20 -14.43 -5.03
CA ASP A 12 3.14 -15.21 -3.80
C ASP A 12 4.29 -14.85 -2.85
N GLU A 13 5.52 -14.74 -3.36
CA GLU A 13 6.70 -14.34 -2.59
C GLU A 13 6.64 -12.88 -2.10
N PHE A 14 6.16 -11.97 -2.94
CA PHE A 14 6.10 -10.54 -2.61
C PHE A 14 4.89 -10.16 -1.76
N GLY A 15 3.82 -10.97 -1.78
CA GLY A 15 2.60 -10.74 -0.99
C GLY A 15 1.83 -9.46 -1.34
N LYS A 16 2.10 -8.84 -2.49
CA LYS A 16 1.44 -7.58 -2.91
C LYS A 16 1.15 -7.54 -4.41
N PRO A 17 0.11 -6.80 -4.84
CA PRO A 17 -0.13 -6.55 -6.26
C PRO A 17 1.03 -5.77 -6.90
N LEU A 18 1.45 -6.16 -8.09
CA LEU A 18 2.55 -5.53 -8.84
C LEU A 18 2.10 -5.16 -10.25
N ALA A 19 2.81 -4.22 -10.88
CA ALA A 19 2.56 -3.91 -12.28
C ALA A 19 3.06 -5.04 -13.20
N SER A 20 2.41 -5.25 -14.33
CA SER A 20 2.77 -6.28 -15.32
C SER A 20 4.23 -6.20 -15.75
N ARG A 21 4.73 -4.98 -15.99
CA ARG A 21 6.13 -4.73 -16.35
C ARG A 21 7.11 -5.04 -15.21
N GLU A 22 6.73 -4.76 -13.97
CA GLU A 22 7.58 -5.04 -12.79
C GLU A 22 7.74 -6.54 -12.58
N ILE A 23 6.64 -7.29 -12.70
CA ILE A 23 6.66 -8.76 -12.62
C ILE A 23 7.60 -9.35 -13.66
N VAL A 24 7.50 -8.88 -14.91
CA VAL A 24 8.35 -9.37 -16.00
C VAL A 24 9.81 -9.02 -15.77
N ARG A 25 10.12 -7.80 -15.30
CA ARG A 25 11.49 -7.41 -14.97
C ARG A 25 12.08 -8.31 -13.89
N ILE A 26 11.34 -8.54 -12.80
CA ILE A 26 11.77 -9.46 -11.72
C ILE A 26 11.97 -10.89 -12.28
N ALA A 27 11.09 -11.36 -13.16
CA ALA A 27 11.19 -12.68 -13.75
C ALA A 27 12.43 -12.83 -14.65
N LEU A 28 12.75 -11.81 -15.44
CA LEU A 28 13.94 -11.79 -16.29
C LEU A 28 15.23 -11.67 -15.44
N ASP A 29 15.24 -10.76 -14.47
CA ASP A 29 16.39 -10.53 -13.58
C ASP A 29 16.75 -11.79 -12.76
N ARG A 30 15.73 -12.58 -12.38
CA ARG A 30 15.91 -13.85 -11.65
C ARG A 30 16.14 -15.06 -12.56
N GLY A 31 16.22 -14.87 -13.88
CA GLY A 31 16.38 -15.98 -14.85
C GLY A 31 15.22 -16.99 -14.82
N MET A 32 14.05 -16.58 -14.33
CA MET A 32 12.85 -17.42 -14.22
C MET A 32 12.22 -17.69 -15.58
N VAL A 33 12.37 -16.75 -16.51
CA VAL A 33 11.87 -16.80 -17.88
C VAL A 33 12.92 -16.21 -18.82
N PHE A 34 12.90 -16.67 -20.07
CA PHE A 34 13.77 -16.17 -21.13
C PHE A 34 12.92 -15.74 -22.31
N SER A 35 13.34 -14.69 -23.02
CA SER A 35 12.67 -14.19 -24.21
C SER A 35 13.68 -13.89 -25.30
N VAL A 36 13.30 -14.17 -26.54
CA VAL A 36 14.07 -13.85 -27.75
C VAL A 36 13.48 -12.59 -28.44
N ALA A 37 12.45 -11.97 -27.86
CA ALA A 37 11.79 -10.81 -28.44
C ALA A 37 12.69 -9.56 -28.38
N LYS A 38 12.46 -8.61 -29.31
CA LYS A 38 13.15 -7.32 -29.35
C LYS A 38 12.91 -6.47 -28.09
N ASP A 39 11.71 -6.55 -27.51
CA ASP A 39 11.39 -6.02 -26.19
C ASP A 39 10.72 -7.12 -25.35
N PRO A 40 11.51 -7.89 -24.58
CA PRO A 40 11.02 -8.94 -23.70
C PRO A 40 10.00 -8.44 -22.68
N VAL A 41 10.24 -7.25 -22.11
CA VAL A 41 9.43 -6.71 -21.01
C VAL A 41 8.05 -6.34 -21.52
N PHE A 42 7.99 -5.60 -22.62
CA PHE A 42 6.73 -5.21 -23.22
C PHE A 42 5.93 -6.42 -23.71
N SER A 43 6.56 -7.31 -24.49
CA SER A 43 5.90 -8.46 -25.08
C SER A 43 5.26 -9.36 -24.03
N MET A 44 6.04 -9.75 -23.00
CA MET A 44 5.56 -10.64 -21.95
C MET A 44 4.53 -9.95 -21.03
N ALA A 45 4.66 -8.66 -20.76
CA ALA A 45 3.67 -7.91 -19.99
C ALA A 45 2.31 -7.90 -20.71
N THR A 46 2.30 -7.63 -22.02
CA THR A 46 1.08 -7.69 -22.83
C THR A 46 0.50 -9.10 -22.87
N THR A 47 1.34 -10.15 -22.94
CA THR A 47 0.88 -11.54 -22.87
C THR A 47 0.16 -11.82 -21.55
N ILE A 48 0.75 -11.46 -20.40
CA ILE A 48 0.10 -11.64 -19.10
C ILE A 48 -1.25 -10.91 -19.06
N GLU A 49 -1.28 -9.64 -19.45
CA GLU A 49 -2.52 -8.86 -19.42
C GLU A 49 -3.61 -9.42 -20.33
N LYS A 50 -3.24 -9.90 -21.52
CA LYS A 50 -4.18 -10.50 -22.47
C LYS A 50 -4.78 -11.78 -21.90
N THR A 51 -3.95 -12.66 -21.34
CA THR A 51 -4.44 -13.92 -20.75
C THR A 51 -5.32 -13.72 -19.51
N ILE A 52 -5.07 -12.69 -18.69
CA ILE A 52 -5.93 -12.36 -17.56
C ILE A 52 -7.27 -11.83 -18.07
N ARG A 53 -7.24 -10.94 -19.07
CA ARG A 53 -8.43 -10.32 -19.65
C ARG A 53 -9.34 -11.30 -20.37
N ASP A 54 -8.74 -12.17 -21.18
CA ASP A 54 -9.47 -13.11 -22.02
C ASP A 54 -9.81 -14.40 -21.26
N GLU A 55 -9.31 -14.55 -20.01
CA GLU A 55 -9.36 -15.76 -19.17
C GLU A 55 -8.80 -17.04 -19.82
N ILE A 56 -8.18 -16.90 -20.98
CA ILE A 56 -7.60 -17.97 -21.78
C ILE A 56 -6.14 -18.18 -21.35
N TYR A 57 -5.81 -19.42 -20.96
CA TYR A 57 -4.49 -19.82 -20.42
C TYR A 57 -4.08 -19.12 -19.11
N ASN A 58 -5.03 -18.57 -18.36
CA ASN A 58 -4.79 -17.99 -17.03
C ASN A 58 -4.67 -19.08 -15.95
N LYS A 59 -3.62 -19.91 -16.06
CA LYS A 59 -3.31 -20.99 -15.12
C LYS A 59 -1.82 -20.91 -14.78
N PRO A 60 -1.43 -20.64 -13.52
CA PRO A 60 -2.27 -20.34 -12.36
C PRO A 60 -3.07 -19.03 -12.50
N ARG A 61 -4.22 -18.94 -11.82
CA ARG A 61 -5.16 -17.82 -11.97
C ARG A 61 -4.55 -16.54 -11.40
N LEU A 62 -4.54 -15.49 -12.21
CA LEU A 62 -4.18 -14.13 -11.86
C LEU A 62 -5.37 -13.21 -12.11
N ILE A 63 -5.43 -12.10 -11.39
CA ILE A 63 -6.54 -11.13 -11.46
C ILE A 63 -6.00 -9.71 -11.62
N PHE A 64 -6.86 -8.82 -12.11
CA PHE A 64 -6.57 -7.39 -12.11
C PHE A 64 -7.04 -6.73 -10.83
N ILE A 65 -6.21 -5.83 -10.33
CA ILE A 65 -6.44 -5.07 -9.11
C ILE A 65 -6.27 -3.59 -9.42
N LYS A 66 -7.16 -2.73 -8.92
CA LYS A 66 -7.00 -1.28 -9.08
C LYS A 66 -5.93 -0.78 -8.10
N GLY A 67 -4.88 -0.16 -8.63
CA GLY A 67 -3.87 0.55 -7.86
C GLY A 67 -3.90 2.06 -8.12
N HIS A 68 -3.22 2.83 -7.28
CA HIS A 68 -3.16 4.30 -7.38
C HIS A 68 -2.56 4.79 -8.73
N LYS A 69 -1.61 4.05 -9.31
CA LYS A 69 -0.94 4.41 -10.57
C LYS A 69 -1.46 3.64 -11.79
N GLY A 70 -2.58 2.93 -11.65
CA GLY A 70 -3.18 2.15 -12.73
C GLY A 70 -3.50 0.71 -12.33
N ARG A 71 -3.57 -0.17 -13.32
CA ARG A 71 -3.96 -1.56 -13.14
C ARG A 71 -2.76 -2.40 -12.69
N LEU A 72 -2.93 -3.12 -11.58
CA LEU A 72 -1.97 -4.06 -11.03
C LEU A 72 -2.46 -5.49 -11.27
N ILE A 73 -1.56 -6.45 -11.14
CA ILE A 73 -1.84 -7.88 -11.19
C ILE A 73 -1.68 -8.45 -9.78
N GLY A 74 -2.60 -9.31 -9.38
CA GLY A 74 -2.52 -10.01 -8.11
C GLY A 74 -3.11 -11.42 -8.16
N LEU A 75 -3.15 -12.03 -6.97
CA LEU A 75 -3.68 -13.37 -6.77
C LEU A 75 -5.18 -13.34 -6.45
N PRO A 76 -5.93 -14.40 -6.81
CA PRO A 76 -7.34 -14.55 -6.43
C PRO A 76 -7.53 -14.37 -4.91
N GLY A 77 -8.58 -13.66 -4.51
CA GLY A 77 -8.81 -13.30 -3.11
C GLY A 77 -8.21 -11.96 -2.68
N TRP A 78 -7.43 -11.29 -3.55
CA TRP A 78 -6.99 -9.91 -3.32
C TRP A 78 -7.99 -8.86 -3.85
N GLU A 79 -9.08 -9.30 -4.50
CA GLU A 79 -10.15 -8.46 -5.10
C GLU A 79 -10.81 -7.52 -4.07
N SER A 80 -10.92 -7.97 -2.82
CA SER A 80 -11.52 -7.20 -1.71
C SER A 80 -10.52 -6.30 -0.97
N LYS A 81 -9.21 -6.41 -1.26
CA LYS A 81 -8.16 -5.62 -0.58
C LYS A 81 -7.91 -4.26 -1.24
N SER A 82 -8.36 -4.04 -2.48
CA SER A 82 -8.06 -2.80 -3.23
C SER A 82 -9.06 -1.65 -3.07
N ALA A 83 -9.97 -1.73 -2.10
CA ALA A 83 -10.65 -0.52 -1.63
C ALA A 83 -10.02 0.06 -0.36
N HIS A 84 -9.43 -0.76 0.54
CA HIS A 84 -9.01 -0.28 1.87
C HIS A 84 -7.81 -1.00 2.53
N SER A 85 -6.93 -1.71 1.81
CA SER A 85 -5.72 -2.28 2.46
C SER A 85 -4.46 -2.19 1.59
N ILE A 86 -3.79 -1.05 1.72
CA ILE A 86 -2.34 -1.07 1.85
C ILE A 86 -2.05 -1.69 3.23
N ASN A 87 -1.13 -2.66 3.27
CA ASN A 87 -0.73 -3.52 4.39
C ASN A 87 -1.54 -4.83 4.51
N ASP A 88 -0.91 -5.98 4.28
CA ASP A 88 -0.05 -6.53 5.33
C ASP A 88 0.71 -7.77 4.83
N ASN A 89 2.04 -7.71 4.88
CA ASN A 89 2.90 -8.80 5.36
C ASN A 89 4.38 -8.41 5.18
N ARG A 90 4.79 -7.43 5.98
CA ARG A 90 6.07 -7.36 6.70
C ARG A 90 6.04 -6.08 7.53
N ALA A 91 5.58 -6.25 8.77
CA ALA A 91 5.78 -5.35 9.91
C ALA A 91 5.42 -3.87 9.69
N THR A 92 4.18 -3.52 10.03
CA THR A 92 3.93 -2.21 10.64
C THR A 92 3.04 -2.43 11.85
N ASN A 93 3.61 -2.23 13.03
CA ASN A 93 2.87 -2.20 14.30
C ASN A 93 1.92 -1.01 14.28
N TYR A 94 0.78 -1.12 13.59
CA TYR A 94 -0.30 -0.16 13.77
C TYR A 94 -0.97 -0.47 15.10
N VAL A 95 -1.03 0.54 15.95
CA VAL A 95 -1.79 0.50 17.19
C VAL A 95 -3.15 1.13 16.91
N GLU A 96 -4.23 0.40 17.21
CA GLU A 96 -5.57 0.96 17.10
C GLU A 96 -5.77 2.03 18.18
N LEU A 97 -6.05 3.27 17.76
CA LEU A 97 -6.37 4.38 18.66
C LEU A 97 -7.88 4.64 18.62
N ARG A 98 -8.55 4.44 19.76
CA ARG A 98 -9.95 4.85 19.94
C ARG A 98 -10.01 6.04 20.89
N ALA A 99 -10.51 7.16 20.39
CA ALA A 99 -10.71 8.37 21.18
C ALA A 99 -12.13 8.88 21.03
N LYS A 100 -12.73 9.37 22.13
CA LYS A 100 -13.95 10.17 22.08
C LYS A 100 -13.56 11.61 21.76
N ILE A 101 -14.05 12.12 20.64
CA ILE A 101 -13.80 13.51 20.22
C ILE A 101 -15.08 14.35 20.33
N PRO A 102 -14.98 15.65 20.61
CA PRO A 102 -16.12 16.55 20.58
C PRO A 102 -16.75 16.61 19.18
N ALA A 103 -18.08 16.68 19.10
CA ALA A 103 -18.81 16.72 17.82
C ALA A 103 -18.34 17.87 16.91
N GLY A 104 -18.12 19.06 17.47
CA GLY A 104 -17.62 20.20 16.70
C GLY A 104 -16.20 20.04 16.17
N LEU A 105 -15.37 19.16 16.75
CA LEU A 105 -14.06 18.82 16.18
C LEU A 105 -14.22 17.84 15.02
N PHE A 106 -15.11 16.86 15.15
CA PHE A 106 -15.41 15.92 14.09
C PHE A 106 -15.95 16.62 12.82
N GLU A 107 -16.85 17.59 12.97
CA GLU A 107 -17.36 18.38 11.85
C GLU A 107 -16.25 19.12 11.09
N LYS A 108 -15.29 19.71 11.80
CA LYS A 108 -14.13 20.37 11.18
C LYS A 108 -13.25 19.39 10.41
N ILE A 109 -13.06 18.19 10.94
CA ILE A 109 -12.31 17.13 10.25
C ILE A 109 -13.04 16.69 8.98
N GLN A 110 -14.38 16.56 9.03
CA GLN A 110 -15.19 16.26 7.85
C GLN A 110 -15.08 17.36 6.78
N LEU A 111 -15.15 18.64 7.18
CA LEU A 111 -14.97 19.76 6.26
C LEU A 111 -13.57 19.76 5.62
N ALA A 112 -12.52 19.49 6.39
CA ALA A 112 -11.16 19.38 5.87
C ALA A 112 -11.00 18.22 4.88
N SER A 113 -11.66 17.08 5.13
CA SER A 113 -11.69 15.95 4.20
C SER A 113 -12.42 16.30 2.89
N GLN A 114 -13.53 17.05 2.97
CA GLN A 114 -14.27 17.51 1.79
C GLN A 114 -13.48 18.51 0.93
N ALA A 115 -12.58 19.29 1.55
CA ALA A 115 -11.67 20.19 0.85
C ALA A 115 -10.57 19.47 0.05
N LYS A 116 -10.57 18.12 0.01
CA LYS A 116 -9.60 17.26 -0.71
C LYS A 116 -8.13 17.56 -0.37
N LEU A 117 -7.87 17.91 0.90
CA LEU A 117 -6.51 18.11 1.40
C LEU A 117 -5.73 16.79 1.51
N ALA A 118 -6.41 15.65 1.49
CA ALA A 118 -5.84 14.29 1.47
C ALA A 118 -6.67 13.34 0.60
N ASN A 119 -6.11 12.18 0.23
CA ASN A 119 -6.79 11.22 -0.67
C ASN A 119 -7.80 10.33 0.06
N SER A 120 -7.79 10.33 1.39
CA SER A 120 -8.73 9.60 2.23
C SER A 120 -8.97 10.31 3.56
N PHE A 121 -10.02 9.91 4.27
CA PHE A 121 -10.31 10.42 5.61
C PHE A 121 -9.22 10.02 6.62
N ASP A 122 -8.68 8.80 6.49
CA ASP A 122 -7.59 8.33 7.36
C ASP A 122 -6.29 9.09 7.10
N GLU A 123 -5.94 9.36 5.85
CA GLU A 123 -4.78 10.22 5.52
C GLU A 123 -4.98 11.64 6.05
N MET A 124 -6.19 12.17 5.97
CA MET A 124 -6.54 13.48 6.53
C MET A 124 -6.34 13.50 8.05
N LEU A 125 -6.80 12.45 8.74
CA LEU A 125 -6.63 12.31 10.18
C LEU A 125 -5.16 12.21 10.58
N ILE A 126 -4.37 11.37 9.89
CA ILE A 126 -2.93 11.25 10.12
C ILE A 126 -2.25 12.60 9.93
N PHE A 127 -2.56 13.30 8.84
CA PHE A 127 -2.00 14.62 8.55
C PHE A 127 -2.32 15.64 9.64
N LEU A 128 -3.58 15.70 10.12
CA LEU A 128 -3.97 16.61 11.19
C LEU A 128 -3.28 16.26 12.52
N LEU A 129 -3.16 14.97 12.82
CA LEU A 129 -2.47 14.50 14.02
C LEU A 129 -0.99 14.85 13.97
N GLU A 130 -0.30 14.63 12.85
CA GLU A 130 1.11 15.01 12.69
C GLU A 130 1.32 16.51 12.84
N LYS A 131 0.48 17.33 12.18
CA LYS A 131 0.56 18.79 12.30
C LYS A 131 0.26 19.28 13.71
N GLY A 132 -0.74 18.70 14.37
CA GLY A 132 -1.08 19.00 15.76
C GLY A 132 0.05 18.62 16.72
N LEU A 133 0.60 17.41 16.58
CA LEU A 133 1.72 16.96 17.40
C LEU A 133 2.96 17.83 17.20
N LEU A 134 3.27 18.24 15.96
CA LEU A 134 4.38 19.17 15.69
C LEU A 134 4.16 20.54 16.34
N ALA A 135 2.93 21.06 16.31
CA ALA A 135 2.61 22.33 16.95
C ALA A 135 2.74 22.27 18.48
N VAL A 136 2.40 21.13 19.09
CA VAL A 136 2.39 20.95 20.55
C VAL A 136 3.70 20.33 21.09
N ALA A 137 4.58 19.85 20.21
CA ALA A 137 5.86 19.21 20.57
C ALA A 137 6.74 20.03 21.54
N PRO A 138 6.87 21.37 21.42
CA PRO A 138 7.65 22.17 22.36
C PRO A 138 7.09 22.12 23.79
N GLU A 139 5.77 22.09 23.94
CA GLU A 139 5.08 22.03 25.23
C GLU A 139 5.20 20.64 25.86
N ILE A 140 5.03 19.60 25.05
CA ILE A 140 5.24 18.20 25.47
C ILE A 140 6.67 18.02 26.00
N LYS A 141 7.68 18.51 25.27
CA LYS A 141 9.08 18.44 25.69
C LYS A 141 9.30 19.14 27.03
N ARG A 142 8.74 20.34 27.20
CA ARG A 142 8.87 21.13 28.44
C ARG A 142 8.21 20.43 29.62
N GLY A 143 7.01 19.87 29.44
CA GLY A 143 6.30 19.14 30.48
C GLY A 143 7.01 17.84 30.89
N LEU A 144 7.62 17.14 29.94
CA LEU A 144 8.43 15.95 30.22
C LEU A 144 9.71 16.30 30.99
N LEU A 145 10.41 17.37 30.61
CA LEU A 145 11.60 17.85 31.33
C LEU A 145 11.27 18.25 32.78
N GLN A 146 10.18 18.99 32.99
CA GLN A 146 9.72 19.35 34.34
C GLN A 146 9.40 18.14 35.20
N ARG A 147 8.83 17.07 34.62
CA ARG A 147 8.56 15.83 35.36
C ARG A 147 9.86 15.09 35.70
N LEU A 148 10.82 15.03 34.78
CA LEU A 148 12.13 14.42 35.05
C LEU A 148 12.87 15.15 36.18
N GLU A 149 12.87 16.49 36.18
CA GLU A 149 13.46 17.30 37.25
C GLU A 149 12.79 17.13 38.61
N GLN A 150 11.52 16.71 38.64
CA GLN A 150 10.81 16.37 39.88
C GLN A 150 11.18 14.99 40.42
N PHE A 151 11.63 14.06 39.57
CA PHE A 151 12.10 12.74 39.98
C PHE A 151 13.58 12.73 40.39
N ASP A 152 14.36 13.75 39.99
CA ASP A 152 15.80 13.90 40.32
C ASP A 152 16.07 14.73 41.59
N LYS A 153 15.02 15.16 42.30
CA LYS A 153 15.17 15.76 43.64
C LYS A 153 15.05 14.67 44.72
N PRO A 154 16.09 14.43 45.52
CA PRO A 154 16.02 13.52 46.67
C PRO A 154 15.07 14.03 47.76
#